data_AF-A0A840QC40-F1
#
_entry.id   AF-A0A840QC40-F1
#
_cell.length_a   1.000
_cell.length_b   1.000
_cell.length_c   1.000
_cell.angle_alpha   90.00
_cell.angle_beta   90.00
_cell.angle_gamma   90.00
#
_symmetry.space_group_name_H-M   'P 1'
#
loop_
_entity.id
_entity.type
_entity.pdbx_description
1 polymer ?
#
loop_
_entity_poly.entity_id
_entity_poly.type
_entity_poly.pdbx_seq_one_letter_code
_entity_poly.pdbx_strand_id
1 'polypeptide(L)' 'MQGMVHVHVTTEVPIRARALAFADRVEIRFGKAFPVALLVDRDAVDRLRQALKDGMDALVAADEQPGKV' A
#
# COMPACT_ATOMS: atom_id res chain seq x y z
N MET A 1 -15.03 -5.09 -18.09
CA MET A 1 -14.58 -4.69 -16.74
C MET A 1 -13.39 -5.55 -16.39
N GLN A 2 -12.21 -4.95 -16.20
CA GLN A 2 -11.03 -5.67 -15.73
C GLN A 2 -11.24 -6.05 -14.26
N GLY A 3 -10.93 -7.28 -13.87
CA GLY A 3 -11.11 -7.76 -12.50
C GLY A 3 -10.20 -7.01 -11.54
N MET A 4 -10.78 -6.39 -10.51
CA MET A 4 -10.03 -5.75 -9.44
C MET A 4 -9.55 -6.82 -8.45
N VAL A 5 -8.27 -6.82 -8.13
CA VAL A 5 -7.71 -7.66 -7.05
C VAL A 5 -7.67 -6.81 -5.79
N HIS A 6 -8.44 -7.22 -4.77
CA HIS A 6 -8.40 -6.60 -3.46
C HIS A 6 -7.50 -7.39 -2.52
N VAL A 7 -6.58 -6.69 -1.88
CA VAL A 7 -5.74 -7.23 -0.81
C VAL A 7 -6.10 -6.48 0.47
N HIS A 8 -6.72 -7.17 1.42
CA HIS A 8 -7.05 -6.59 2.72
C HIS A 8 -5.84 -6.72 3.66
N VAL A 9 -5.32 -5.59 4.13
CA VAL A 9 -4.15 -5.52 5.02
C VAL A 9 -4.63 -5.08 6.40
N THR A 10 -4.47 -5.95 7.39
CA THR A 10 -4.77 -5.66 8.80
C THR A 10 -3.49 -5.38 9.58
N THR A 11 -3.63 -4.89 10.81
CA THR A 11 -2.51 -4.61 11.72
C THR A 11 -1.64 -5.84 12.02
N GLU A 12 -2.18 -7.04 11.85
CA GLU A 12 -1.48 -8.29 12.12
C GLU A 12 -0.68 -8.82 10.92
N VAL A 13 -0.91 -8.28 9.72
CA VAL A 13 -0.21 -8.72 8.50
C VAL A 13 1.20 -8.10 8.47
N PRO A 14 2.28 -8.92 8.50
CA PRO A 14 3.62 -8.38 8.37
C PRO A 14 3.85 -7.82 6.96
N ILE A 15 4.37 -6.60 6.88
CA ILE A 15 4.73 -5.95 5.61
C ILE A 15 6.25 -5.78 5.57
N ARG A 16 6.88 -6.18 4.46
CA ARG A 16 8.33 -6.01 4.26
C ARG A 16 8.61 -5.45 2.87
N ALA A 17 9.39 -4.37 2.81
CA ALA A 17 9.90 -3.83 1.56
C ALA A 17 11.34 -4.31 1.34
N ARG A 18 11.66 -4.76 0.12
CA ARG A 18 13.00 -5.16 -0.30
C ARG A 18 13.36 -4.50 -1.61
N ALA A 19 14.52 -3.85 -1.67
CA ALA A 19 15.07 -3.36 -2.93
C ALA A 19 15.58 -4.54 -3.79
N LEU A 20 15.13 -4.58 -5.03
CA LEU A 20 15.61 -5.49 -6.06
C LEU A 20 16.50 -4.71 -7.03
N ALA A 21 17.73 -4.42 -6.61
CA ALA A 21 18.64 -3.51 -7.31
C ALA A 21 18.89 -3.88 -8.79
N PHE A 22 18.98 -5.18 -9.10
CA PHE A 22 19.17 -5.66 -10.48
C PHE A 22 17.95 -5.43 -11.38
N ALA A 23 16.76 -5.25 -10.81
CA ALA A 23 15.51 -5.06 -11.55
C ALA A 23 14.97 -3.62 -11.44
N ASP A 24 15.72 -2.73 -10.79
CA ASP A 24 15.35 -1.35 -10.46
C ASP A 24 13.96 -1.18 -9.84
N ARG A 25 13.61 -2.11 -8.94
CA ARG A 25 12.30 -2.22 -8.32
C ARG A 25 12.37 -2.34 -6.80
N VAL A 26 11.27 -2.03 -6.16
CA VAL A 26 10.99 -2.38 -4.76
C VAL A 26 9.92 -3.47 -4.74
N GLU A 27 10.18 -4.55 -4.03
CA GLU A 27 9.21 -5.60 -3.72
C GLU A 27 8.61 -5.34 -2.33
N ILE A 28 7.28 -5.20 -2.27
CA ILE A 28 6.52 -5.11 -1.02
C ILE A 28 5.78 -6.43 -0.82
N ARG A 29 6.16 -7.18 0.22
CA ARG A 29 5.57 -8.48 0.57
C ARG A 29 4.58 -8.34 1.71
N PHE A 30 3.43 -8.97 1.57
CA PHE A 30 2.38 -9.03 2.58
C PHE A 30 2.27 -10.45 3.14
N GLY A 31 2.47 -10.63 4.44
CA GLY A 31 2.31 -11.92 5.12
C GLY A 31 3.58 -12.77 5.20
N LYS A 32 3.51 -13.83 6.02
CA LYS A 32 4.56 -14.87 6.10
C LYS A 32 4.29 -16.08 5.22
N ALA A 33 3.00 -16.41 4.98
CA ALA A 33 2.57 -17.68 4.40
C ALA A 33 1.83 -17.57 3.04
N PHE A 34 1.29 -16.40 2.68
CA PHE A 34 0.64 -16.17 1.39
C PHE A 34 1.48 -15.22 0.53
N PRO A 35 1.79 -15.55 -0.75
CA PRO A 35 2.82 -14.85 -1.51
C PRO A 35 2.26 -13.66 -2.30
N VAL A 36 1.56 -12.73 -1.64
CA VAL A 36 1.22 -11.47 -2.31
C VAL A 36 2.42 -10.54 -2.24
N ALA A 37 2.96 -10.23 -3.42
CA ALA A 37 4.02 -9.25 -3.58
C ALA A 37 3.56 -8.18 -4.57
N LEU A 38 3.72 -6.92 -4.19
CA LEU A 38 3.59 -5.77 -5.07
C LEU A 38 4.99 -5.35 -5.51
N LEU A 39 5.25 -5.40 -6.82
CA LEU A 39 6.46 -4.86 -7.42
C LEU A 39 6.21 -3.43 -7.87
N VAL A 40 7.10 -2.52 -7.49
CA VAL A 40 7.01 -1.09 -7.78
C VAL A 40 8.32 -0.66 -8.44
N ASP A 41 8.25 -0.08 -9.64
CA ASP A 41 9.42 0.51 -10.29
C ASP A 41 9.94 1.72 -9.48
N ARG A 42 11.25 1.98 -9.52
CA ARG A 42 11.90 3.04 -8.72
C ARG A 42 11.20 4.39 -8.83
N ASP A 43 10.88 4.80 -10.05
CA ASP A 43 10.26 6.09 -10.36
C ASP A 43 8.82 6.20 -9.85
N ALA A 44 8.14 5.08 -9.64
CA ALA A 44 6.79 5.02 -9.10
C ALA A 44 6.74 5.00 -7.55
N VAL A 45 7.87 4.79 -6.86
CA VAL A 45 7.92 4.66 -5.39
C VAL A 45 7.38 5.91 -4.69
N ASP A 46 7.83 7.10 -5.10
CA ASP A 46 7.39 8.35 -4.48
C ASP A 46 5.89 8.61 -4.72
N ARG A 47 5.39 8.23 -5.90
CA ARG A 47 3.96 8.32 -6.23
C ARG A 47 3.11 7.39 -5.37
N LEU A 48 3.56 6.15 -5.15
CA LEU A 48 2.87 5.21 -4.27
C LEU A 48 2.86 5.72 -2.82
N ARG A 49 3.99 6.24 -2.33
CA ARG A 49 4.09 6.83 -0.99
C ARG A 49 3.11 7.99 -0.82
N GLN A 50 3.04 8.87 -1.81
CA GLN A 50 2.11 10.01 -1.76
C GLN A 50 0.66 9.55 -1.74
N ALA A 51 0.27 8.59 -2.59
CA ALA A 51 -1.10 8.07 -2.62
C ALA A 51 -1.53 7.43 -1.28
N LEU A 52 -0.62 6.71 -0.62
CA LEU A 52 -0.88 6.17 0.72
C LEU A 52 -1.04 7.28 1.77
N LYS A 53 -0.20 8.31 1.70
CA LYS A 53 -0.30 9.48 2.60
C LYS A 53 -1.63 10.21 2.40
N ASP A 54 -2.00 10.51 1.17
CA ASP A 54 -3.25 11.22 0.85
C ASP A 54 -4.48 10.44 1.36
N GLY A 55 -4.46 9.11 1.22
CA GLY A 55 -5.49 8.23 1.77
C GLY A 55 -5.57 8.30 3.30
N MET A 56 -4.44 8.32 3.99
CA MET A 56 -4.39 8.47 5.46
C MET A 56 -4.88 9.85 5.90
N ASP A 57 -4.44 10.92 5.24
CA ASP A 57 -4.87 12.29 5.55
C ASP A 57 -6.40 12.44 5.35
N ALA A 58 -6.97 11.79 4.33
CA ALA A 58 -8.42 11.76 4.12
C ALA A 58 -9.18 11.01 5.23
N LEU A 59 -8.62 9.91 5.77
CA LEU A 59 -9.21 9.21 6.91
C LEU A 59 -9.19 10.10 8.17
N VAL A 60 -8.07 10.77 8.45
CA VAL A 60 -7.96 11.71 9.59
C VAL A 60 -8.96 12.85 9.46
N ALA A 61 -9.07 13.46 8.28
CA ALA A 61 -10.04 14.54 8.04
C ALA A 61 -11.49 14.09 8.22
N ALA A 62 -11.80 12.83 7.93
CA ALA A 62 -13.12 12.25 8.17
C ALA A 62 -13.41 12.04 9.66
N ASP A 63 -12.41 11.62 10.44
CA ASP A 63 -12.53 11.47 11.90
C ASP A 63 -12.71 12.82 12.61
N GLU A 64 -12.13 13.90 12.07
CA GLU A 64 -12.24 15.27 12.59
C GLU A 64 -13.59 15.95 12.27
N GLN A 65 -14.47 15.31 11.48
CA GLN A 65 -15.81 15.79 11.18
C GLN A 65 -16.88 14.94 11.91
N PRO A 66 -17.06 15.12 13.24
CA PRO A 66 -18.11 14.43 13.95
C PRO A 66 -19.46 15.07 13.59
N GLY A 67 -20.29 14.37 12.82
CA GLY A 67 -21.71 14.69 12.66
C GLY A 67 -22.13 15.20 11.28
N LYS A 68 -22.41 14.26 10.38
CA LYS A 68 -23.51 14.37 9.40
C LYS A 68 -24.17 13.00 9.22
N VAL A 69 -24.81 12.49 10.28
CA VAL A 69 -26.12 11.81 10.24
C VAL A 69 -26.79 12.06 11.58
#